data_AF-A0A951BDF6-F1
#
_entry.id   AF-A0A951BDF6-F1
#
_cell.length_a   1.000
_cell.length_b   1.000
_cell.length_c   1.000
_cell.angle_alpha   90.00
_cell.angle_beta   90.00
_cell.angle_gamma   90.00
#
_symmetry.space_group_name_H-M   'P 1'
#
loop_
_entity.id
_entity.type
_entity.pdbx_description
1 polymer ?
#
loop_
_entity_poly.entity_id
_entity_poly.type
_entity_poly.pdbx_seq_one_letter_code
_entity_poly.pdbx_strand_id
1 'polypeptide(L)'
;GPSFKDANTIWIGTDDGQIQLTRDGGKNWKNITPPNITPWSKVAQIEASHFDEQTAYAAVNRLRLDDLKPYIYRTHDGGATWQLVTNGIADNQPVNAVREDPVRKGLLYAAT
;
A
#
# COMPACT_ATOMS: atom_id res chain seq x y z
N GLY A 1 -7.90 -0.03 -1.77
CA GLY A 1 -9.13 0.20 -2.55
C GLY A 1 -9.57 -1.10 -3.23
N PRO A 2 -10.73 -1.12 -3.90
CA PRO A 2 -11.08 -2.23 -4.80
C PRO A 2 -10.06 -2.33 -5.95
N SER A 3 -9.88 -3.53 -6.50
CA SER A 3 -9.04 -3.75 -7.69
C SER A 3 -9.68 -3.15 -8.94
N PHE A 4 -8.84 -2.69 -9.87
CA PHE A 4 -9.27 -2.21 -11.19
C PHE A 4 -9.52 -3.34 -12.20
N LYS A 5 -9.24 -4.59 -11.81
CA LYS A 5 -9.30 -5.76 -12.70
C LYS A 5 -10.35 -6.78 -12.28
N ASP A 6 -10.61 -6.89 -10.97
CA ASP A 6 -11.57 -7.84 -10.40
C ASP A 6 -12.35 -7.19 -9.26
N ALA A 7 -13.67 -7.08 -9.43
CA ALA A 7 -14.56 -6.47 -8.43
C ALA A 7 -14.62 -7.24 -7.10
N ASN A 8 -14.24 -8.53 -7.09
CA ASN A 8 -14.20 -9.33 -5.86
C ASN A 8 -12.90 -9.14 -5.06
N THR A 9 -11.88 -8.56 -5.70
CA THR A 9 -10.59 -8.29 -5.07
C THR A 9 -10.59 -6.91 -4.42
N ILE A 10 -10.48 -6.86 -3.08
CA ILE A 10 -10.50 -5.61 -2.32
C ILE A 10 -9.33 -5.58 -1.34
N TRP A 11 -8.61 -4.46 -1.34
CA TRP A 11 -7.51 -4.18 -0.42
C TRP A 11 -7.92 -3.10 0.56
N ILE A 12 -7.67 -3.32 1.84
CA ILE A 12 -7.94 -2.34 2.90
C ILE A 12 -6.68 -2.09 3.74
N GLY A 13 -6.52 -0.84 4.15
CA GLY A 13 -5.50 -0.39 5.07
C GLY A 13 -6.16 0.32 6.24
N THR A 14 -5.63 0.15 7.45
CA THR A 14 -6.22 0.70 8.67
C THR A 14 -5.26 1.68 9.38
N ASP A 15 -5.82 2.50 10.28
CA ASP A 15 -5.05 3.50 11.04
C ASP A 15 -4.08 2.88 12.06
N ASP A 16 -4.35 1.64 12.51
CA ASP A 16 -3.52 0.88 13.44
C ASP A 16 -2.43 0.04 12.76
N GLY A 17 -2.36 0.05 11.43
CA GLY A 17 -1.27 -0.56 10.67
C GLY A 17 -1.57 -1.94 10.09
N GLN A 18 -2.84 -2.30 9.89
CA GLN A 18 -3.20 -3.54 9.22
C GLN A 18 -3.44 -3.33 7.72
N ILE A 19 -3.00 -4.31 6.93
CA ILE A 19 -3.33 -4.47 5.52
C ILE A 19 -4.09 -5.79 5.37
N GLN A 20 -5.28 -5.75 4.79
CA GLN A 20 -6.07 -6.95 4.52
C GLN A 20 -6.50 -7.03 3.06
N LEU A 21 -6.64 -8.27 2.60
CA LEU A 21 -7.05 -8.62 1.24
C LEU A 21 -8.22 -9.62 1.30
N THR A 22 -9.22 -9.36 0.48
CA THR A 22 -10.25 -10.34 0.11
C THR A 22 -10.18 -10.59 -1.40
N ARG A 23 -10.56 -11.80 -1.81
CA ARG A 23 -10.69 -12.24 -3.21
C ARG A 23 -12.10 -12.73 -3.54
N ASP A 24 -13.04 -12.62 -2.60
CA ASP A 24 -14.39 -13.17 -2.71
C ASP A 24 -15.49 -12.13 -2.39
N GLY A 25 -15.18 -10.86 -2.63
CA GLY A 25 -16.11 -9.76 -2.42
C GLY A 25 -16.34 -9.44 -0.94
N GLY A 26 -15.38 -9.76 -0.08
CA GLY A 26 -15.41 -9.44 1.34
C GLY A 26 -16.05 -10.50 2.24
N LYS A 27 -16.25 -11.73 1.74
CA LYS A 27 -16.74 -12.85 2.56
C LYS A 27 -15.65 -13.39 3.47
N ASN A 28 -14.42 -13.48 2.96
CA ASN A 28 -13.23 -13.86 3.72
C ASN A 28 -12.13 -12.81 3.55
N TRP A 29 -11.40 -12.54 4.63
CA TRP A 29 -10.31 -11.58 4.68
C TRP A 29 -9.04 -12.24 5.19
N LYS A 30 -7.91 -11.95 4.53
CA LYS A 30 -6.59 -12.37 4.95
C LYS A 30 -5.79 -11.14 5.38
N ASN A 31 -5.21 -11.19 6.58
CA ASN A 31 -4.21 -10.22 7.00
C ASN A 31 -2.89 -10.51 6.25
N ILE A 32 -2.39 -9.50 5.55
CA ILE A 32 -1.18 -9.55 4.71
C ILE A 32 -0.21 -8.42 5.09
N THR A 33 -0.32 -7.92 6.33
CA THR A 33 0.58 -6.89 6.87
C THR A 33 2.02 -7.42 6.90
N PRO A 34 2.98 -6.78 6.22
CA PRO A 34 4.38 -7.13 6.37
C PRO A 34 4.88 -6.82 7.80
N PRO A 35 5.83 -7.60 8.35
CA PRO A 35 6.24 -7.49 9.75
C PRO A 35 6.87 -6.13 10.10
N ASN A 36 7.30 -5.38 9.10
CA ASN A 36 7.91 -4.06 9.20
C ASN A 36 6.88 -2.95 9.54
N ILE A 37 5.60 -3.20 9.25
CA ILE A 37 4.49 -2.31 9.62
C ILE A 37 4.06 -2.70 11.04
N THR A 38 4.52 -1.91 12.00
CA THR A 38 4.25 -2.09 13.44
C THR A 38 3.02 -1.30 13.87
N PRO A 39 2.46 -1.53 15.07
CA PRO A 39 1.36 -0.72 15.59
C PRO A 39 1.62 0.78 15.46
N TRP A 40 0.56 1.54 15.14
CA TRP A 40 0.59 2.98 14.84
C TRP A 40 1.26 3.39 13.53
N SER A 41 1.66 2.44 12.69
CA SER A 41 2.05 2.69 11.30
C SER A 41 0.81 2.85 10.43
N LYS A 42 0.21 4.03 10.41
CA LYS A 42 -1.04 4.30 9.67
C LYS A 42 -0.90 3.92 8.20
N VAL A 43 -1.72 3.01 7.70
CA VAL A 43 -1.83 2.75 6.26
C VAL A 43 -2.73 3.83 5.67
N ALA A 44 -2.12 4.93 5.22
CA ALA A 44 -2.83 6.12 4.77
C ALA A 44 -3.59 5.90 3.45
N GLN A 45 -3.05 5.05 2.58
CA GLN A 45 -3.68 4.69 1.31
C GLN A 45 -3.19 3.33 0.82
N ILE A 46 -4.08 2.61 0.13
CA ILE A 46 -3.70 1.48 -0.73
C ILE A 46 -4.19 1.72 -2.15
N GLU A 47 -3.27 1.63 -3.09
CA GLU A 47 -3.49 1.65 -4.53
C GLU A 47 -3.34 0.25 -5.11
N ALA A 48 -4.41 -0.27 -5.73
CA ALA A 48 -4.31 -1.50 -6.52
C ALA A 48 -3.76 -1.15 -7.91
N SER A 49 -2.95 -2.02 -8.51
CA SER A 49 -2.40 -1.73 -9.83
C SER A 49 -3.48 -1.69 -10.92
N HIS A 50 -3.30 -0.78 -11.87
CA HIS A 50 -4.04 -0.70 -13.11
C HIS A 50 -3.62 -1.77 -14.14
N PHE A 51 -2.48 -2.44 -13.91
CA PHE A 51 -1.88 -3.37 -14.88
C PHE A 51 -1.80 -4.82 -14.40
N ASP A 52 -1.80 -5.08 -13.09
CA ASP A 52 -1.62 -6.42 -12.53
C ASP A 52 -2.48 -6.66 -11.29
N GLU A 53 -3.23 -7.77 -11.26
CA GLU A 53 -4.17 -8.10 -10.17
C GLU A 53 -3.50 -8.41 -8.82
N GLN A 54 -2.22 -8.79 -8.84
CA GLN A 54 -1.47 -9.16 -7.64
C GLN A 54 -0.64 -8.00 -7.09
N THR A 55 -0.57 -6.90 -7.85
CA THR A 55 0.23 -5.74 -7.52
C THR A 55 -0.59 -4.70 -6.76
N ALA A 56 -0.05 -4.25 -5.65
CA ALA A 56 -0.59 -3.13 -4.89
C ALA A 56 0.53 -2.33 -4.24
N TYR A 57 0.23 -1.07 -3.95
CA TYR A 57 1.11 -0.12 -3.28
C TYR A 57 0.42 0.42 -2.04
N ALA A 58 1.15 0.52 -0.93
CA ALA A 58 0.65 1.04 0.33
C ALA A 58 1.51 2.23 0.78
N ALA A 59 0.88 3.39 0.94
CA ALA A 59 1.48 4.54 1.62
C ALA A 59 1.28 4.38 3.13
N VAL A 60 2.38 4.41 3.88
CA VAL A 60 2.39 4.22 5.33
C VAL A 60 2.97 5.47 5.99
N ASN A 61 2.21 6.03 6.93
CA ASN A 61 2.60 7.23 7.66
C ASN A 61 2.92 6.84 9.12
N ARG A 62 4.13 7.17 9.55
CA ARG A 62 4.63 6.88 10.91
C ARG A 62 4.88 8.15 11.74
N LEU A 63 4.29 9.28 11.35
CA LEU A 63 4.42 10.56 12.07
C LEU A 63 4.08 10.46 13.56
N ARG A 64 3.09 9.63 13.93
CA ARG A 64 2.68 9.42 15.33
C ARG A 64 3.73 8.68 16.17
N LEU A 65 4.79 8.17 15.55
CA LEU A 65 5.93 7.50 16.15
C LEU A 65 7.20 8.36 16.07
N ASP A 66 7.06 9.66 15.81
CA ASP A 66 8.17 10.59 15.57
C ASP A 66 9.11 10.16 14.43
N ASP A 67 8.58 9.38 13.48
CA ASP A 67 9.29 8.86 12.31
C ASP A 67 8.81 9.57 11.04
N LEU A 68 9.65 10.47 10.54
CA LEU A 68 9.37 11.30 9.36
C LEU A 68 9.77 10.64 8.03
N LYS A 69 10.26 9.40 8.06
CA LYS A 69 10.74 8.73 6.85
C LYS A 69 9.59 8.43 5.88
N PRO A 70 9.85 8.45 4.56
CA PRO A 70 8.89 7.99 3.59
C PRO A 70 8.74 6.46 3.71
N TYR A 71 7.49 5.99 3.67
CA TYR A 71 7.21 4.56 3.55
C TYR A 71 6.16 4.32 2.47
N ILE A 72 6.63 3.76 1.35
CA ILE A 72 5.77 3.21 0.31
C ILE A 72 6.18 1.75 0.15
N TYR A 73 5.25 0.84 0.44
CA TYR A 73 5.45 -0.59 0.24
C TYR A 73 4.77 -1.03 -1.06
N ARG A 74 5.41 -1.95 -1.79
CA ARG A 74 4.90 -2.57 -3.02
C ARG A 74 4.89 -4.08 -2.87
N THR A 75 3.81 -4.71 -3.31
CA THR A 75 3.74 -6.17 -3.54
C THR A 75 3.51 -6.45 -5.02
N HIS A 76 3.92 -7.62 -5.49
CA HIS A 76 3.59 -8.18 -6.81
C HIS A 76 2.99 -9.60 -6.71
N ASP A 77 2.68 -10.06 -5.49
CA ASP A 77 2.32 -11.46 -5.20
C ASP A 77 1.10 -11.58 -4.27
N GLY A 78 0.19 -10.60 -4.34
CA GLY A 78 -1.01 -10.65 -3.51
C GLY A 78 -0.76 -10.29 -2.04
N GLY A 79 0.35 -9.61 -1.73
CA GLY A 79 0.73 -9.23 -0.38
C GLY A 79 1.46 -10.32 0.41
N ALA A 80 1.93 -11.38 -0.26
CA ALA A 80 2.77 -12.38 0.40
C ALA A 80 4.15 -11.81 0.75
N THR A 81 4.69 -10.95 -0.13
CA THR A 81 5.90 -10.17 0.11
C THR A 81 5.68 -8.69 -0.22
N TRP A 82 6.42 -7.84 0.51
CA TRP A 82 6.38 -6.39 0.34
C TRP A 82 7.80 -5.82 0.28
N GLN A 83 8.02 -4.90 -0.64
CA GLN A 83 9.29 -4.19 -0.85
C GLN A 83 9.11 -2.70 -0.64
N LEU A 84 10.07 -2.04 0.00
CA LEU A 84 10.07 -0.60 0.16
C LEU A 84 10.49 0.08 -1.16
N VAL A 85 9.73 1.07 -1.62
CA VAL A 85 9.95 1.77 -2.90
C VAL A 85 9.91 3.29 -2.71
N THR A 86 10.96 3.82 -2.08
CA THR A 86 11.05 5.25 -1.69
C THR A 86 12.23 5.97 -2.34
N ASN A 87 12.89 5.33 -3.32
CA ASN A 87 14.02 5.93 -4.02
C ASN A 87 13.62 7.27 -4.68
N GLY A 88 14.39 8.31 -4.42
CA GLY A 88 14.11 9.68 -4.90
C GLY A 88 13.25 10.54 -3.97
N ILE A 89 12.81 10.01 -2.82
CA ILE A 89 12.13 10.78 -1.76
C ILE A 89 13.10 10.99 -0.60
N ALA A 90 13.16 12.20 -0.05
CA ALA A 90 14.04 12.50 1.09
C ALA A 90 13.53 11.86 2.40
N ASP A 91 14.47 11.50 3.29
CA ASP A 91 14.21 10.78 4.55
C ASP A 91 13.36 11.53 5.58
N ASN A 92 13.00 12.78 5.34
CA ASN A 92 12.15 13.59 6.22
C ASN A 92 10.81 13.98 5.57
N GLN A 93 10.39 13.23 4.56
CA GLN A 93 9.16 13.44 3.81
C GLN A 93 8.20 12.27 4.05
N PRO A 94 7.32 12.32 5.06
CA PRO A 94 6.31 11.30 5.28
C PRO A 94 5.36 11.23 4.08
N VAL A 95 4.85 10.05 3.74
CA VAL A 95 3.98 9.87 2.57
C VAL A 95 2.55 9.59 3.01
N ASN A 96 1.60 10.27 2.40
CA ASN A 96 0.16 10.08 2.66
C ASN A 96 -0.57 9.38 1.51
N ALA A 97 -0.02 9.41 0.29
CA ALA A 97 -0.61 8.77 -0.87
C ALA A 97 0.45 8.31 -1.87
N VAL A 98 0.14 7.24 -2.59
CA VAL A 98 0.85 6.75 -3.77
C VAL A 98 -0.17 6.36 -4.84
N ARG A 99 0.02 6.81 -6.09
CA ARG A 99 -0.85 6.48 -7.22
C ARG A 99 -0.03 5.92 -8.36
N GLU A 100 -0.55 4.87 -9.00
CA GLU A 100 0.03 4.35 -10.23
C GLU A 100 -0.55 5.11 -11.42
N ASP A 101 0.31 5.50 -12.36
CA ASP A 101 -0.17 6.10 -13.60
C ASP A 101 -0.97 5.05 -14.39
N PRO A 102 -2.24 5.30 -14.74
CA PRO A 102 -3.09 4.29 -15.37
C PRO A 102 -2.71 3.98 -16.83
N VAL A 103 -1.84 4.80 -17.44
CA VAL A 103 -1.41 4.65 -18.84
C VAL A 103 0.06 4.23 -18.93
N ARG A 104 0.93 4.84 -18.13
CA ARG A 104 2.37 4.59 -18.17
C ARG A 104 2.81 3.62 -17.07
N LYS A 105 2.88 2.34 -17.42
CA LYS A 105 3.36 1.28 -16.51
C LYS A 105 4.71 1.64 -15.88
N GLY A 106 4.80 1.49 -14.56
CA GLY A 106 6.00 1.74 -13.77
C GLY A 106 6.21 3.20 -13.34
N LEU A 107 5.35 4.13 -13.77
CA LEU A 107 5.33 5.49 -13.22
C LEU A 107 4.40 5.56 -12.00
N LEU A 108 4.91 6.09 -10.89
CA LEU A 108 4.16 6.33 -9.67
C LEU A 108 4.26 7.81 -9.27
N TYR A 109 3.21 8.33 -8.65
CA TYR A 109 3.18 9.64 -8.01
C TYR A 109 3.03 9.46 -6.50
N ALA A 110 3.76 10.24 -5.71
CA ALA A 110 3.66 10.24 -4.25
C ALA A 110 3.22 11.63 -3.75
N ALA A 111 2.36 11.66 -2.72
CA ALA A 111 2.02 12.87 -2.01
C ALA A 111 2.70 12.86 -0.63
N THR A 112 3.61 13.81 -0.44
CA THR A 112 4.41 14.02 0.78
C THR A 112 3.92 15.22 1.56
#